data_AF-A0A2V6ZI11-F1
#
_entry.id   AF-A0A2V6ZI11-F1
#
_cell.length_a   1.000
_cell.length_b   1.000
_cell.length_c   1.000
_cell.angle_alpha   90.00
_cell.angle_beta   90.00
_cell.angle_gamma   90.00
#
_symmetry.space_group_name_H-M   'P 1'
#
loop_
_entity.id
_entity.type
_entity.pdbx_description
1 polymer ?
#
loop_
_entity_poly.entity_id
_entity_poly.type
_entity_poly.pdbx_seq_one_letter_code
_entity_poly.pdbx_strand_id
1 'polypeptide(L)'
;MKCRASLAGLLLGALLALPPLAHASPTDPTWIPGFYDDNDYDDVILFITGAVTAVDSHIADTGGLVAVCLSLIASSRRQLVSARPLESLSTRAPPHPFS
;
A
#
# COMPACT_ATOMS: atom_id res chain seq x y z
N MET A 1 18.61 -17.00 25.98
CA MET A 1 17.70 -17.90 25.23
C MET A 1 16.27 -17.92 25.77
N LYS A 2 16.05 -17.87 27.10
CA LYS A 2 14.68 -17.90 27.71
C LYS A 2 13.77 -16.73 27.31
N CYS A 3 14.27 -15.49 27.27
CA CYS A 3 13.46 -14.33 26.87
C CYS A 3 12.97 -14.41 25.41
N ARG A 4 13.78 -14.97 24.50
CA ARG A 4 13.39 -15.16 23.09
C ARG A 4 12.28 -16.19 22.94
N ALA A 5 12.37 -17.30 23.68
CA ALA A 5 11.33 -18.33 23.66
C ALA A 5 10.01 -17.84 24.28
N SER A 6 10.08 -17.06 25.37
CA SER A 6 8.90 -16.44 25.96
C SER A 6 8.25 -15.40 25.04
N LEU A 7 9.06 -14.55 24.37
CA LEU A 7 8.56 -13.61 23.38
C LEU A 7 7.91 -14.33 22.19
N ALA A 8 8.53 -15.38 21.68
CA ALA A 8 7.98 -16.18 20.60
C ALA A 8 6.64 -16.83 21.00
N GLY A 9 6.54 -17.37 22.22
CA GLY A 9 5.29 -17.92 22.76
C GLY A 9 4.19 -16.87 22.90
N LEU A 10 4.54 -15.66 23.39
CA LEU A 10 3.61 -14.54 23.49
C LEU A 10 3.10 -14.12 22.11
N LEU A 11 4.01 -13.97 21.13
CA LEU A 11 3.66 -13.60 19.76
C LEU A 11 2.75 -14.66 19.12
N LEU A 12 3.10 -15.94 19.24
CA LEU A 12 2.30 -17.03 18.71
C LEU A 12 0.90 -17.05 19.34
N GLY A 13 0.81 -16.90 20.66
CA GLY A 13 -0.46 -16.79 21.37
C GLY A 13 -1.32 -15.61 20.89
N ALA A 14 -0.70 -14.44 20.72
CA ALA A 14 -1.38 -13.26 20.21
C ALA A 14 -1.89 -13.46 18.77
N LEU A 15 -1.06 -13.99 17.86
CA LEU A 15 -1.46 -14.27 16.48
C LEU A 15 -2.66 -15.23 16.38
N LEU A 16 -2.76 -16.20 17.28
CA LEU A 16 -3.85 -17.18 17.29
C LEU A 16 -5.11 -16.67 18.00
N ALA A 17 -4.97 -15.85 19.04
CA ALA A 17 -6.08 -15.41 19.88
C ALA A 17 -6.74 -14.10 19.40
N LEU A 18 -5.98 -13.17 18.81
CA LEU A 18 -6.51 -11.87 18.39
C LEU A 18 -7.60 -11.97 17.30
N PRO A 19 -7.47 -12.79 16.24
CA PRO A 19 -8.51 -12.88 15.19
C PRO A 19 -9.90 -13.30 15.71
N PRO A 20 -10.05 -14.41 16.47
CA PRO A 20 -11.37 -14.78 17.00
C PRO A 20 -11.91 -13.75 18.01
N LEU A 21 -11.04 -13.06 18.76
CA LEU A 21 -11.46 -11.96 19.64
C LEU A 21 -11.97 -10.74 18.86
N ALA A 22 -11.34 -10.39 17.74
CA ALA A 22 -11.80 -9.31 16.86
C ALA A 22 -13.17 -9.61 16.23
N HIS A 23 -13.49 -10.89 16.05
CA HIS A 23 -14.79 -11.35 15.54
C HIS A 23 -15.84 -11.63 16.63
N ALA A 24 -15.51 -11.47 17.93
CA ALA A 24 -16.35 -11.92 19.04
C ALA A 24 -17.53 -10.97 19.42
N SER A 25 -17.86 -10.01 18.55
CA SER A 25 -19.16 -9.34 18.45
C SER A 25 -19.50 -8.16 19.40
N PRO A 26 -20.26 -7.17 18.86
CA PRO A 26 -20.48 -6.96 17.43
C PRO A 26 -19.18 -6.47 16.79
N THR A 27 -18.81 -7.08 15.65
CA THR A 27 -17.72 -6.57 14.81
C THR A 27 -18.01 -5.11 14.51
N ASP A 28 -16.99 -4.25 14.53
CA ASP A 28 -17.16 -2.83 14.25
C ASP A 28 -17.96 -2.64 12.94
N PRO A 29 -19.14 -2.01 12.97
CA PRO A 29 -19.99 -1.86 11.79
C PRO A 29 -19.35 -0.99 10.70
N THR A 30 -18.31 -0.22 11.05
CA THR A 30 -17.54 0.59 10.11
C THR A 30 -16.36 -0.18 9.50
N TRP A 31 -16.05 -1.40 9.97
CA TRP A 31 -14.96 -2.21 9.44
C TRP A 31 -15.25 -2.72 8.03
N ILE A 32 -14.43 -2.30 7.08
CA ILE A 32 -14.44 -2.79 5.70
C ILE A 32 -13.19 -3.67 5.52
N PRO A 33 -13.35 -4.99 5.29
CA PRO A 33 -12.22 -5.89 5.08
C PRO A 33 -11.32 -5.43 3.92
N GLY A 34 -9.99 -5.47 4.11
CA GLY A 34 -9.01 -5.03 3.11
C GLY A 34 -8.70 -3.54 3.15
N PHE A 35 -9.64 -2.69 3.59
CA PHE A 35 -9.50 -1.24 3.43
C PHE A 35 -8.69 -0.56 4.55
N TYR A 36 -8.76 -1.10 5.77
CA TYR A 36 -8.14 -0.52 6.97
C TYR A 36 -6.96 -1.33 7.51
N ASP A 37 -6.67 -2.50 6.94
CA ASP A 37 -5.63 -3.43 7.36
C ASP A 37 -4.50 -3.59 6.32
N ASP A 38 -4.44 -2.66 5.36
CA ASP A 38 -3.50 -2.66 4.22
C ASP A 38 -3.59 -3.94 3.36
N ASN A 39 -4.75 -4.61 3.37
CA ASN A 39 -5.00 -5.82 2.59
C ASN A 39 -5.91 -5.56 1.37
N ASP A 40 -5.85 -4.35 0.79
CA ASP A 40 -6.50 -3.96 -0.48
C ASP A 40 -5.55 -4.06 -1.69
N TYR A 41 -4.30 -4.51 -1.48
CA TYR A 41 -3.28 -4.74 -2.50
C TYR A 41 -2.86 -3.49 -3.28
N ASP A 42 -3.15 -2.28 -2.77
CA ASP A 42 -2.72 -1.06 -3.43
C ASP A 42 -1.18 -0.96 -3.48
N ASP A 43 -0.49 -1.51 -2.48
CA ASP A 43 0.96 -1.69 -2.39
C ASP A 43 1.54 -2.54 -3.54
N VAL A 44 0.89 -3.66 -3.88
CA VAL A 44 1.29 -4.53 -4.98
C VAL A 44 1.11 -3.83 -6.32
N ILE A 45 -0.01 -3.14 -6.52
CA ILE A 45 -0.27 -2.38 -7.74
C ILE A 45 0.72 -1.23 -7.88
N LEU A 46 1.03 -0.55 -6.79
CA LEU A 46 1.99 0.53 -6.72
C LEU A 46 3.40 0.04 -7.03
N PHE A 47 3.79 -1.12 -6.51
CA PHE A 47 5.05 -1.80 -6.82
C PHE A 47 5.16 -2.15 -8.31
N ILE A 48 4.15 -2.80 -8.88
CA ILE A 48 4.15 -3.19 -10.30
C ILE A 48 4.22 -1.95 -11.19
N THR A 49 3.39 -0.93 -10.91
CA THR A 49 3.35 0.30 -11.71
C THR A 49 4.66 1.08 -11.58
N GLY A 50 5.24 1.14 -10.39
CA GLY A 50 6.57 1.71 -10.16
C GLY A 50 7.66 0.98 -10.95
N ALA A 51 7.63 -0.35 -10.98
CA ALA A 51 8.58 -1.14 -11.76
C ALA A 51 8.42 -0.91 -13.27
N VAL A 52 7.18 -0.91 -13.78
CA VAL A 52 6.90 -0.68 -15.21
C VAL A 52 7.31 0.73 -15.63
N THR A 53 6.99 1.75 -14.85
CA THR A 53 7.38 3.15 -15.13
C THR A 53 8.90 3.35 -15.06
N ALA A 54 9.59 2.66 -14.14
CA ALA A 54 11.06 2.65 -14.09
C ALA A 54 11.70 2.00 -15.33
N VAL A 55 11.09 0.96 -15.89
CA VAL A 55 11.56 0.32 -17.13
C VAL A 55 11.28 1.19 -18.36
N ASP A 56 10.07 1.76 -18.47
CA ASP A 56 9.68 2.59 -19.62
C ASP A 56 10.49 3.89 -19.70
N SER A 57 10.79 4.52 -18.56
CA SER A 57 11.69 5.69 -18.51
C SER A 57 13.11 5.40 -18.98
N HIS A 58 13.56 4.13 -18.93
CA HIS A 58 14.83 3.69 -19.52
C HIS A 58 14.76 3.48 -21.05
N ILE A 59 13.57 3.21 -21.59
CA ILE A 59 13.34 2.94 -23.02
C ILE A 59 12.93 4.23 -23.78
N ALA A 60 12.35 5.21 -23.08
CA ALA A 60 11.87 6.48 -23.62
C ALA A 60 12.98 7.49 -24.02
N ASP A 61 14.13 7.01 -24.51
CA ASP A 61 15.13 7.87 -25.19
C ASP A 61 14.76 8.17 -26.65
N THR A 62 13.58 7.74 -27.11
CA THR A 62 13.06 8.07 -28.45
C THR A 62 11.73 8.81 -28.31
N GLY A 63 11.79 10.14 -28.32
CA GLY A 63 10.65 11.01 -28.08
C GLY A 63 9.56 10.88 -29.15
N GLY A 64 8.37 10.43 -28.73
CA GLY A 64 7.13 10.53 -29.50
C GLY A 64 6.05 11.21 -28.67
N LEU A 65 5.50 12.31 -29.18
CA LEU A 65 4.36 13.00 -28.55
C LEU A 65 3.10 12.12 -28.68
N VAL A 66 2.58 11.62 -27.57
CA VAL A 66 1.25 11.00 -27.52
C VAL A 66 0.25 12.10 -27.13
N ALA A 67 -0.57 12.51 -28.09
CA ALA A 67 -1.69 13.42 -27.83
C ALA A 67 -2.87 12.62 -27.28
N VAL A 68 -3.00 12.56 -25.95
CA VAL A 68 -4.25 12.17 -25.29
C VAL A 68 -5.08 13.45 -25.14
N CYS A 69 -6.35 13.45 -25.60
CA CYS A 69 -7.24 14.62 -25.62
C CYS A 69 -7.68 15.16 -24.24
N LEU A 70 -6.88 14.95 -23.19
CA LEU A 70 -7.10 15.49 -21.85
C LEU A 70 -5.86 16.30 -21.47
N SER A 71 -5.85 17.57 -21.89
CA SER A 71 -4.88 18.61 -21.52
C SER A 71 -3.44 18.41 -22.02
N LEU A 72 -2.89 19.48 -22.62
CA LEU A 72 -1.49 19.53 -23.06
C LEU A 72 -0.57 19.52 -21.83
N ILE A 73 -0.05 18.36 -21.45
CA ILE A 73 1.05 18.27 -20.50
C ILE A 73 2.30 18.72 -21.25
N ALA A 74 2.78 19.93 -20.96
CA ALA A 74 4.09 20.36 -21.44
C ALA A 74 5.10 19.27 -21.04
N SER A 75 5.85 18.75 -22.02
CA SER A 75 6.86 17.71 -21.79
C SER A 75 7.83 18.22 -20.73
N SER A 76 7.63 17.76 -19.49
CA SER A 76 8.40 18.22 -18.34
C SER A 76 9.86 17.88 -18.61
N ARG A 77 10.72 18.89 -18.57
CA ARG A 77 12.18 18.75 -18.62
C ARG A 77 12.59 17.57 -17.74
N ARG A 78 13.32 16.60 -18.32
CA ARG A 78 13.76 15.35 -17.65
C ARG A 78 14.30 15.66 -16.24
N GLN A 79 13.48 15.42 -15.23
CA GLN A 79 13.97 15.31 -13.86
C GLN A 79 14.37 13.85 -13.69
N LEU A 80 15.61 13.60 -13.29
CA LEU A 80 16.04 12.29 -12.84
C LEU A 80 15.26 12.00 -11.55
N VAL A 81 14.06 11.45 -11.69
CA VAL A 81 13.30 11.01 -10.53
C VAL A 81 14.01 9.74 -10.08
N SER A 82 14.64 9.81 -8.91
CA SER A 82 15.12 8.63 -8.22
C SER A 82 13.98 7.62 -8.23
N ALA A 83 14.25 6.38 -8.67
CA ALA A 83 13.35 5.24 -8.51
C ALA A 83 13.24 4.92 -7.01
N ARG A 84 12.64 5.83 -6.25
CA ARG A 84 12.13 5.52 -4.93
C ARG A 84 10.90 4.66 -5.18
N PRO A 85 10.76 3.52 -4.49
CA PRO A 85 9.47 2.86 -4.41
C PRO A 85 8.43 3.93 -4.12
N LEU A 86 7.38 3.97 -4.92
CA LEU A 86 6.21 4.74 -4.52
C LEU A 86 5.70 4.03 -3.27
N GLU A 87 5.73 4.73 -2.14
CA GLU A 87 5.28 4.20 -0.87
C GLU A 87 3.75 4.38 -0.81
N SER A 88 3.04 3.31 -0.45
CA SER A 88 1.63 3.45 -0.09
C SER A 88 1.55 4.24 1.22
N LEU A 89 0.78 5.33 1.26
CA LEU A 89 0.59 6.10 2.48
C LEU A 89 -0.24 5.25 3.46
N SER A 90 0.37 4.95 4.60
CA SER A 90 -0.07 4.06 5.68
C SER A 90 -1.58 4.03 5.98
N THR A 91 -2.05 2.82 6.31
CA THR A 91 -3.24 2.42 7.07
C THR A 91 -4.30 3.49 7.30
N ARG A 92 -5.41 3.35 6.57
CA ARG A 92 -6.63 4.13 6.81
C ARG A 92 -7.19 3.74 8.17
N ALA A 93 -7.67 4.71 8.95
CA ALA A 93 -8.44 4.43 10.16
C ALA A 93 -9.94 4.39 9.84
N PRO A 94 -10.72 3.50 10.45
CA PRO A 94 -12.17 3.54 10.33
C PRO A 94 -12.72 4.88 10.84
N PRO A 95 -13.77 5.43 10.19
CA PRO A 95 -14.38 6.69 10.61
C PRO A 95 -14.99 6.55 12.00
N HIS A 96 -14.85 7.59 12.83
CA HIS A 96 -15.49 7.59 14.13
C HIS A 96 -17.02 7.69 13.96
N PRO A 97 -17.80 6.76 14.54
CA PRO A 97 -19.25 6.66 14.31
C PRO A 97 -20.07 7.86 14.85
N PHE A 98 -19.45 8.84 15.50
CA PHE A 98 -20.09 10.00 16.13
C PHE A 98 -19.54 11.36 15.65
N SER A 99 -18.95 11.43 14.45
CA SER A 99 -18.48 12.71 13.87
C SER A 99 -19.59 13.48 13.19
#